data_AF-A0A7N2MSL5-F1
#
_entry.id   AF-A0A7N2MSL5-F1
#
_cell.length_a   1.000
_cell.length_b   1.000
_cell.length_c   1.000
_cell.angle_alpha   90.00
_cell.angle_beta   90.00
_cell.angle_gamma   90.00
#
_symmetry.space_group_name_H-M   'P 1'
#
loop_
_entity.id
_entity.type
_entity.pdbx_description
1 polymer ?
#
loop_
_entity_poly.entity_id
_entity_poly.type
_entity_poly.pdbx_seq_one_letter_code
_entity_poly.pdbx_strand_id
1 'polypeptide(L)' 'MLGEERVTKFVIQEIVNSTMDDYVKNENLNVKDNKINTIQKAEELMSSFIPGKEFRFNAVLELEGSEIKTSS' A
#
# COMPACT_ATOMS: atom_id res chain seq x y z
N MET A 1 5.05 11.31 24.91
CA MET A 1 4.23 10.08 24.83
C MET A 1 3.73 9.95 23.40
N LEU A 2 3.89 8.79 22.77
CA LEU A 2 3.29 8.51 21.46
C LEU A 2 1.79 8.27 21.70
N GLY A 3 0.92 9.12 21.15
CA GLY A 3 -0.52 8.93 21.25
C GLY A 3 -0.97 7.73 20.41
N GLU A 4 -2.05 7.07 20.83
CA GLU A 4 -2.65 5.90 20.16
C GLU A 4 -2.84 6.13 18.65
N GLU A 5 -3.37 7.28 18.27
CA GLU A 5 -3.55 7.70 16.88
C GLU A 5 -2.25 7.65 16.07
N ARG A 6 -1.15 8.12 16.67
CA ARG A 6 0.16 8.15 16.02
C ARG A 6 0.71 6.73 15.86
N VAL A 7 0.51 5.86 16.85
CA VAL A 7 0.93 4.45 16.77
C VAL A 7 0.14 3.73 15.68
N THR A 8 -1.19 3.87 15.66
CA THR A 8 -2.06 3.23 14.68
C THR A 8 -1.71 3.66 13.25
N LYS A 9 -1.45 4.96 13.04
CA LYS A 9 -1.01 5.47 11.73
C LYS A 9 0.28 4.82 11.24
N PHE A 10 1.29 4.67 12.10
CA PHE A 10 2.54 4.02 11.72
C PHE A 10 2.35 2.53 11.40
N VAL A 11 1.55 1.82 12.20
CA VAL A 11 1.28 0.40 11.97
C VAL A 11 0.59 0.17 10.62
N ILE A 12 -0.40 1.00 10.27
CA ILE A 12 -1.09 0.90 8.98
C ILE A 12 -0.12 1.15 7.82
N GLN A 13 0.72 2.17 7.93
CA GLN A 13 1.73 2.47 6.91
C GLN A 13 2.71 1.31 6.72
N GLU A 14 3.18 0.74 7.83
CA GLU A 14 4.10 -0.40 7.79
C GLU A 14 3.45 -1.62 7.13
N ILE A 15 2.21 -1.95 7.50
CA ILE A 15 1.46 -3.06 6.90
C ILE A 15 1.32 -2.87 5.39
N VAL A 16 0.93 -1.68 4.93
CA VAL A 16 0.74 -1.39 3.50
C VAL A 16 2.08 -1.55 2.77
N ASN A 17 3.14 -0.93 3.28
CA ASN A 17 4.45 -0.95 2.62
C ASN A 17 5.01 -2.38 2.56
N SER A 18 5.04 -3.09 3.68
CA SER A 18 5.61 -4.44 3.74
C SER A 18 4.83 -5.42 2.86
N THR A 19 3.50 -5.35 2.88
CA THR A 19 2.64 -6.22 2.05
C THR A 19 2.90 -5.99 0.57
N MET A 20 3.08 -4.73 0.16
CA MET A 20 3.29 -4.39 -1.24
C MET A 20 4.71 -4.70 -1.70
N ASP A 21 5.73 -4.53 -0.85
CA ASP A 21 7.09 -4.97 -1.11
C ASP A 21 7.16 -6.49 -1.31
N ASP A 22 6.50 -7.25 -0.44
CA ASP A 22 6.39 -8.71 -0.57
C ASP A 22 5.66 -9.11 -1.85
N TYR A 23 4.56 -8.42 -2.18
CA TYR A 23 3.81 -8.67 -3.42
C TYR A 23 4.66 -8.44 -4.67
N VAL A 24 5.34 -7.29 -4.76
CA VAL A 24 6.22 -6.93 -5.88
C VAL A 24 7.31 -7.97 -6.07
N LYS A 25 7.93 -8.41 -4.97
CA LYS A 25 8.98 -9.43 -4.98
C LYS A 25 8.45 -10.79 -5.42
N ASN A 26 7.29 -11.22 -4.90
CA ASN A 26 6.72 -12.54 -5.19
C ASN A 26 6.23 -12.66 -6.64
N GLU A 27 5.65 -11.59 -7.17
CA GLU A 27 5.17 -11.53 -8.56
C GLU A 27 6.26 -11.13 -9.56
N ASN A 28 7.50 -10.91 -9.09
CA ASN A 28 8.64 -10.49 -9.89
C ASN A 28 8.34 -9.23 -10.75
N LEU A 29 7.66 -8.25 -10.13
CA LEU A 29 7.28 -7.01 -10.77
C LEU A 29 8.43 -6.00 -10.69
N ASN A 30 8.72 -5.35 -11.80
CA ASN A 30 9.62 -4.20 -11.80
C ASN A 30 8.78 -2.93 -11.62
N VAL A 31 8.84 -2.32 -10.44
CA VAL A 31 8.06 -1.11 -10.08
C VAL A 31 8.96 0.11 -10.05
N LYS A 32 8.43 1.26 -10.43
CA LYS A 32 9.16 2.53 -10.25
C LYS A 32 9.30 2.81 -8.76
N ASP A 33 10.52 3.18 -8.37
CA ASP A 33 10.84 3.54 -6.99
C ASP A 33 9.80 4.50 -6.39
N ASN A 34 9.38 4.22 -5.14
CA ASN A 34 8.56 5.10 -4.30
C ASN A 34 7.13 5.42 -4.80
N LYS A 35 6.50 4.60 -5.64
CA LYS A 35 5.13 4.88 -6.13
C LYS A 35 4.11 3.78 -5.86
N ILE A 36 4.08 3.28 -4.63
CA ILE A 36 2.98 2.46 -4.13
C ILE A 36 1.98 3.40 -3.46
N ASN A 37 0.82 3.58 -4.06
CA ASN A 37 -0.22 4.46 -3.52
C ASN A 37 -1.46 3.65 -3.17
N THR A 38 -2.05 3.89 -2.00
CA THR A 38 -3.36 3.33 -1.68
C THR A 38 -4.45 4.10 -2.41
N ILE A 39 -5.51 3.40 -2.83
CA ILE A 39 -6.70 4.06 -3.37
C ILE A 39 -7.45 4.79 -2.26
N GLN A 40 -7.54 4.15 -1.09
CA GLN A 40 -8.13 4.73 0.11
C GLN A 40 -7.24 5.84 0.69
N LYS A 41 -7.88 6.86 1.26
CA LYS A 41 -7.19 7.90 2.04
C LYS A 41 -6.72 7.35 3.40
N ALA A 42 -5.76 8.04 4.01
CA ALA A 42 -5.21 7.65 5.30
C ALA A 42 -6.30 7.54 6.39
N GLU A 43 -7.26 8.47 6.40
CA GLU A 43 -8.36 8.49 7.39
C GLU A 43 -9.30 7.29 7.22
N GLU A 44 -9.52 6.84 5.98
CA GLU A 44 -10.35 5.69 5.65
C GLU A 44 -9.68 4.38 6.07
N LEU A 45 -8.36 4.28 5.83
CA LEU A 45 -7.56 3.15 6.31
C LEU A 45 -7.50 3.10 7.84
N MET A 46 -7.38 4.24 8.50
CA MET A 46 -7.44 4.33 9.96
C MET A 46 -8.80 3.92 10.51
N SER A 47 -9.88 4.31 9.84
CA SER A 47 -11.24 3.96 10.25
C SER A 47 -11.58 2.48 10.01
N SER A 48 -10.94 1.83 9.03
CA SER A 48 -11.15 0.41 8.74
C SER A 48 -10.23 -0.53 9.54
N PHE A 49 -9.17 0.01 10.15
CA PHE A 49 -8.24 -0.78 10.95
C PHE A 49 -8.81 -1.09 12.33
N ILE A 50 -9.09 -2.37 12.58
CA ILE A 50 -9.54 -2.88 13.88
C ILE A 50 -8.55 -3.96 14.33
N PRO A 51 -7.83 -3.77 15.46
CA PRO A 51 -6.88 -4.76 15.96
C PRO A 51 -7.50 -6.16 16.11
N GLY A 52 -6.79 -7.19 15.63
CA GLY A 52 -7.25 -8.58 15.68
C GLY A 52 -8.35 -8.95 14.67
N LYS A 53 -8.72 -8.03 13.76
CA LYS A 53 -9.60 -8.30 12.63
C LYS A 53 -8.81 -8.26 11.32
N GLU A 54 -9.39 -8.86 10.29
CA GLU A 54 -8.85 -8.80 8.96
C GLU A 54 -8.81 -7.36 8.46
N PHE A 55 -7.66 -6.93 7.93
CA PHE A 55 -7.45 -5.61 7.38
C PHE A 55 -7.24 -5.73 5.87
N ARG A 56 -7.98 -4.91 5.10
CA ARG A 56 -7.96 -4.93 3.63
C ARG A 56 -7.77 -3.52 3.11
N PHE A 57 -6.97 -3.39 2.05
CA PHE A 57 -6.74 -2.14 1.35
C PHE A 57 -6.57 -2.42 -0.15
N ASN A 58 -6.69 -1.38 -0.95
CA ASN A 58 -6.40 -1.43 -2.38
C ASN A 58 -5.20 -0.54 -2.67
N ALA A 59 -4.30 -1.00 -3.52
CA ALA A 59 -3.11 -0.26 -3.92
C ALA A 59 -2.97 -0.18 -5.44
N VAL A 60 -2.33 0.89 -5.89
CA VAL A 60 -1.94 1.13 -7.28
C VAL A 60 -0.41 1.14 -7.33
N LEU A 61 0.13 0.35 -8.25
CA LEU A 61 1.55 0.20 -8.53
C LEU A 61 1.85 0.81 -9.90
N GLU A 62 2.91 1.61 -9.99
CA GLU A 62 3.43 2.06 -11.28
C GLU A 62 4.59 1.16 -11.71
N LEU A 63 4.42 0.38 -12.79
CA LEU A 63 5.45 -0.51 -13.31
C LEU A 63 6.51 0.26 -14.12
N GLU A 64 7.77 -0.17 -14.03
CA GLU A 64 8.83 0.25 -14.93
C GLU A 64 8.62 -0.38 -16.32
N GLY A 65 8.68 0.45 -17.37
CA GLY A 65 8.64 -0.03 -18.75
C GLY A 65 7.24 -0.32 -19.32
N SER A 66 6.15 0.06 -18.64
CA SER A 66 4.82 0.03 -19.26
C SER A 66 4.67 1.18 -20.28
N GLU A 67 5.33 1.04 -21.43
CA GLU A 67 4.77 1.60 -22.66
C GLU A 67 3.40 0.95 -22.82
N ILE A 68 2.36 1.74 -22.56
CA ILE A 68 1.01 1.37 -22.90
C ILE A 68 1.04 1.15 -24.42
N LYS A 69 1.09 -0.10 -24.87
CA LYS A 69 0.80 -0.41 -26.26
C LYS A 69 -0.67 -0.10 -26.47
N THR A 70 -0.98 1.17 -26.72
CA THR A 70 -2.18 1.54 -27.45
C THR A 70 -2.02 0.93 -28.84
N SER A 71 -2.54 -0.30 -28.98
CA SER A 71 -2.83 -0.86 -30.30
C SER A 71 -3.65 0.18 -31.05
N SER A 72 -3.02 0.77 -32.06
CA SER A 72 -3.66 1.66 -33.04
C SER A 72 -4.43 0.85 -34.06
#